data_AF-M4FHU0-F1
#
_entry.id   AF-M4FHU0-F1
#
_cell.length_a   1.000
_cell.length_b   1.000
_cell.length_c   1.000
_cell.angle_alpha   90.00
_cell.angle_beta   90.00
_cell.angle_gamma   90.00
#
_symmetry.space_group_name_H-M   'P 1'
#
loop_
_entity.id
_entity.type
_entity.pdbx_description
1 polymer ?
#
loop_
_entity_poly.entity_id
_entity_poly.type
_entity_poly.pdbx_seq_one_letter_code
_entity_poly.pdbx_strand_id
1 'polypeptide(L)'
;MASIYSLLFLSLLQLHCTLSTGNNHIIHRKSLEIISGSGVGGIPPPLPSPQPKPEECPPPCPPRPLPPQPEECPPPPPPPCPPPRPPPPQPEECPPPPPPPCPPPPQPKPEECPPPPPLPPSPPPPPPPSPPPTPSPKTPPLPPPESIHSPPKAPPLSPSEPSRSPPKPPKSPPPPQLTFASPLLKKVYPVLQAFKKLVEVDSKNILASWNGSDICGKYRGLECATFPGTKYQAVASVQFNGFNFSGKNLRLDNFLDKLDTVTIFHANSNNFLGSVPKVSNLKYLFELDLSNNKLTGEFPASVLKATNLTFLDLRFNTFSGSVPRQVFNLDLDVLFINNNNLVQKLPHNLGSITALYLTFANNRFTGPIPASIGNIKYLQEVLFLNNQLTGCLPYQIGKLNRATVFDVEYNNLTGPIPYSFGCLDKMEQLNLARNKFFGTIPEIVCEISSLKNLSLSYNFFTQVGPKCRNLIKRNILDVRMNCILDLPNQKTPLECANFFMRKHTCPNSKSMFRIPCGKNPNRIRLDQEQLKDEQAQTSSPVSYWALNPDRIQNR
;
A
#
# COMPACT_ATOMS: atom_id res chain seq x y z
N MET A 1 23.34 8.12 -12.18
CA MET A 1 22.35 7.74 -13.23
C MET A 1 20.92 7.87 -12.69
N ALA A 2 20.53 9.06 -12.21
CA ALA A 2 19.19 9.36 -11.68
C ALA A 2 18.49 10.53 -12.41
N SER A 3 19.11 11.07 -13.47
CA SER A 3 18.67 12.34 -14.08
C SER A 3 17.90 12.20 -15.40
N ILE A 4 17.64 10.98 -15.87
CA ILE A 4 16.94 10.75 -17.16
C ILE A 4 15.47 10.31 -16.95
N TYR A 5 15.11 9.79 -15.77
CA TYR A 5 13.72 9.40 -15.46
C TYR A 5 12.80 10.58 -15.07
N SER A 6 13.35 11.74 -14.67
CA SER A 6 12.55 12.94 -14.38
C SER A 6 12.12 13.73 -15.63
N LEU A 7 12.83 13.58 -16.76
CA LEU A 7 12.56 14.40 -17.95
C LEU A 7 11.37 13.88 -18.79
N LEU A 8 11.05 12.59 -18.72
CA LEU A 8 9.87 12.04 -19.40
C LEU A 8 8.56 12.37 -18.68
N PHE A 9 8.61 12.56 -17.35
CA PHE A 9 7.44 12.98 -16.55
C PHE A 9 7.06 14.46 -16.75
N LEU A 10 8.01 15.34 -17.06
CA LEU A 10 7.72 16.75 -17.34
C LEU A 10 7.03 16.99 -18.70
N SER A 11 7.19 16.09 -19.68
CA SER A 11 6.65 16.28 -21.03
C SER A 11 5.12 16.18 -21.13
N LEU A 12 4.46 15.60 -20.12
CA LEU A 12 3.00 15.47 -20.07
C LEU A 12 2.29 16.68 -19.45
N LEU A 13 3.02 17.60 -18.79
CA LEU A 13 2.39 18.76 -18.15
C LEU A 13 2.03 19.90 -19.12
N GLN A 14 2.60 19.93 -20.33
CA GLN A 14 2.38 21.06 -21.26
C GLN A 14 1.31 20.84 -22.33
N LEU A 15 0.69 19.65 -22.46
CA LEU A 15 -0.18 19.38 -23.61
C LEU A 15 -1.70 19.44 -23.35
N HIS A 16 -2.18 19.88 -22.18
CA HIS A 16 -3.62 19.93 -21.89
C HIS A 16 -4.12 21.30 -21.36
N CYS A 17 -3.55 22.39 -21.83
CA CYS A 17 -4.21 23.70 -21.79
C CYS A 17 -5.03 23.89 -23.07
N THR A 18 -6.32 23.55 -23.04
CA THR A 18 -7.44 24.29 -23.67
C THR A 18 -8.73 23.46 -23.58
N LEU A 19 -9.70 23.95 -22.79
CA LEU A 19 -11.14 24.01 -23.07
C LEU A 19 -11.94 24.08 -21.76
N SER A 20 -12.42 25.29 -21.50
CA SER A 20 -13.52 25.58 -20.58
C SER A 20 -14.85 25.32 -21.30
N THR A 21 -15.80 24.64 -20.66
CA THR A 21 -17.14 25.18 -20.35
C THR A 21 -17.99 24.15 -19.59
N GLY A 22 -18.59 24.59 -18.48
CA GLY A 22 -19.99 24.31 -18.13
C GLY A 22 -20.36 22.95 -17.52
N ASN A 23 -20.17 22.78 -16.21
CA ASN A 23 -21.26 22.48 -15.26
C ASN A 23 -20.75 22.30 -13.83
N ASN A 24 -21.56 22.76 -12.88
CA ASN A 24 -21.28 22.90 -11.46
C ASN A 24 -20.98 21.56 -10.75
N HIS A 25 -19.71 21.28 -10.51
CA HIS A 25 -19.24 20.51 -9.36
C HIS A 25 -17.97 21.22 -8.84
N ILE A 26 -18.17 22.02 -7.81
CA ILE A 26 -17.19 22.92 -7.19
C ILE A 26 -16.17 22.09 -6.39
N ILE A 27 -14.89 22.28 -6.74
CA ILE A 27 -13.65 22.09 -5.96
C ILE A 27 -13.28 20.66 -5.53
N HIS A 28 -12.77 19.85 -6.47
CA HIS A 28 -11.93 18.67 -6.13
C HIS A 28 -10.54 18.69 -6.81
N ARG A 29 -10.20 19.75 -7.56
CA ARG A 29 -9.00 19.74 -8.43
C ARG A 29 -7.71 20.27 -7.81
N LYS A 30 -7.75 21.07 -6.75
CA LYS A 30 -6.53 21.67 -6.16
C LYS A 30 -5.77 20.73 -5.23
N SER A 31 -6.40 19.68 -4.69
CA SER A 31 -5.72 18.66 -3.85
C SER A 31 -4.97 17.61 -4.67
N LEU A 32 -5.20 17.55 -5.99
CA LEU A 32 -4.53 16.65 -6.93
C LEU A 32 -3.15 17.15 -7.38
N GLU A 33 -2.84 18.44 -7.20
CA GLU A 33 -1.53 19.02 -7.61
C GLU A 33 -0.36 18.60 -6.71
N ILE A 34 -0.60 17.86 -5.62
CA ILE A 34 0.44 17.33 -4.72
C ILE A 34 0.58 15.80 -4.92
N ILE A 35 0.54 15.34 -6.16
CA ILE A 35 0.86 13.94 -6.51
C ILE A 35 2.28 13.83 -7.10
N SER A 36 2.97 14.95 -7.33
CA SER A 36 4.39 14.95 -7.74
C SER A 36 5.12 16.18 -7.19
N GLY A 37 5.90 16.01 -6.12
CA GLY A 37 6.62 17.12 -5.50
C GLY A 37 7.78 16.65 -4.61
N SER A 38 8.96 16.58 -5.20
CA SER A 38 10.24 16.44 -4.53
C SER A 38 10.51 17.62 -3.59
N GLY A 39 10.73 17.35 -2.30
CA GLY A 39 11.34 18.29 -1.36
C GLY A 39 12.86 18.12 -1.37
N VAL A 40 13.56 19.08 -1.97
CA VAL A 40 15.03 19.14 -2.01
C VAL A 40 15.53 19.66 -0.65
N GLY A 41 16.30 18.84 0.05
CA GLY A 41 17.10 19.25 1.22
C GLY A 41 18.45 18.56 1.13
N GLY A 42 19.51 19.33 0.85
CA GLY A 42 20.86 18.82 0.63
C GLY A 42 21.44 18.14 1.86
N ILE A 43 21.98 16.94 1.65
CA ILE A 43 22.85 16.22 2.59
C ILE A 43 24.19 16.01 1.85
N PRO A 44 25.34 16.39 2.42
CA PRO A 44 26.63 16.23 1.75
C PRO A 44 27.02 14.76 1.63
N PRO A 45 27.76 14.35 0.58
CA PRO A 45 28.10 12.95 0.37
C PRO A 45 29.10 12.46 1.42
N PRO A 46 28.99 11.20 1.89
CA PRO A 46 29.99 10.63 2.79
C PRO A 46 31.29 10.31 2.02
N LEU A 47 32.42 10.51 2.71
CA LEU A 47 33.77 10.19 2.24
C LEU A 47 33.90 8.70 1.82
N PRO A 48 34.76 8.40 0.83
CA PRO A 48 34.96 7.03 0.35
C PRO A 48 35.68 6.19 1.41
N SER A 49 35.12 5.03 1.73
CA SER A 49 35.82 3.98 2.49
C SER A 49 36.88 3.28 1.63
N PRO A 50 37.96 2.75 2.24
CA PRO A 50 39.17 2.35 1.53
C PRO A 50 39.01 1.05 0.75
N GLN A 51 39.69 0.97 -0.39
CA GLN A 51 39.81 -0.24 -1.19
C GLN A 51 40.52 -1.37 -0.42
N PRO A 52 40.08 -2.63 -0.53
CA PRO A 52 40.86 -3.75 -0.06
C PRO A 52 42.04 -4.02 -1.00
N LYS A 53 43.19 -4.31 -0.41
CA LYS A 53 44.44 -4.71 -1.08
C LYS A 53 44.28 -6.06 -1.82
N PRO A 54 45.12 -6.34 -2.82
CA PRO A 54 45.08 -7.61 -3.53
C PRO A 54 45.66 -8.73 -2.65
N GLU A 55 44.91 -9.81 -2.50
CA GLU A 55 45.35 -11.03 -1.83
C GLU A 55 45.98 -11.97 -2.87
N GLU A 56 47.23 -12.37 -2.65
CA GLU A 56 47.99 -13.27 -3.51
C GLU A 56 47.38 -14.68 -3.53
N CYS A 57 47.18 -15.26 -4.73
CA CYS A 57 46.76 -16.65 -4.89
C CYS A 57 47.91 -17.63 -4.58
N PRO A 58 47.67 -18.74 -3.86
CA PRO A 58 48.64 -19.82 -3.75
C PRO A 58 48.70 -20.68 -5.04
N PRO A 59 49.84 -21.36 -5.33
CA PRO A 59 50.08 -22.08 -6.57
C PRO A 59 49.22 -23.35 -6.74
N PRO A 60 49.03 -23.85 -7.98
CA PRO A 60 48.14 -24.96 -8.29
C PRO A 60 48.69 -26.32 -7.83
N CYS A 61 47.81 -27.14 -7.25
CA CYS A 61 48.08 -28.55 -6.92
C CYS A 61 48.21 -29.42 -8.18
N PRO A 62 49.03 -30.50 -8.14
CA PRO A 62 49.19 -31.44 -9.25
C PRO A 62 47.94 -32.32 -9.47
N PRO A 63 47.74 -32.87 -10.70
CA PRO A 63 46.55 -33.62 -11.06
C PRO A 63 46.47 -34.98 -10.35
N ARG A 64 45.30 -35.31 -9.83
CA ARG A 64 44.96 -36.61 -9.23
C ARG A 64 44.54 -37.61 -10.35
N PRO A 65 44.85 -38.93 -10.23
CA PRO A 65 44.52 -39.91 -11.25
C PRO A 65 43.01 -40.12 -11.45
N LEU A 66 42.62 -40.42 -12.69
CA LEU A 66 41.27 -40.76 -13.13
C LEU A 66 40.72 -42.01 -12.41
N PRO A 67 39.42 -42.02 -12.04
CA PRO A 67 38.75 -43.24 -11.61
C PRO A 67 38.48 -44.19 -12.80
N PRO A 68 38.42 -45.51 -12.57
CA PRO A 68 38.16 -46.50 -13.62
C PRO A 68 36.71 -46.41 -14.13
N GLN A 69 36.53 -46.78 -15.40
CA GLN A 69 35.27 -46.73 -16.13
C GLN A 69 34.20 -47.65 -15.52
N PRO A 70 32.91 -47.27 -15.54
CA PRO A 70 31.83 -48.18 -15.23
C PRO A 70 31.57 -49.15 -16.40
N GLU A 71 31.48 -50.44 -16.08
CA GLU A 71 31.09 -51.52 -16.98
C GLU A 71 29.70 -51.29 -17.60
N GLU A 72 29.57 -51.65 -18.88
CA GLU A 72 28.33 -51.61 -19.65
C GLU A 72 27.25 -52.52 -19.06
N CYS A 73 26.08 -51.96 -18.77
CA CYS A 73 24.85 -52.74 -18.59
C CYS A 73 24.30 -53.15 -19.97
N PRO A 74 23.86 -54.42 -20.17
CA PRO A 74 23.26 -54.83 -21.43
C PRO A 74 21.90 -54.15 -21.66
N PRO A 75 21.51 -53.92 -22.93
CA PRO A 75 20.29 -53.20 -23.26
C PRO A 75 19.02 -53.98 -22.90
N PRO A 76 17.92 -53.30 -22.53
CA PRO A 76 16.64 -53.95 -22.29
C PRO A 76 16.03 -54.50 -23.60
N PRO A 77 15.24 -55.59 -23.54
CA PRO A 77 14.57 -56.15 -24.72
C PRO A 77 13.51 -55.19 -25.29
N PRO A 78 13.20 -55.29 -26.60
CA PRO A 78 12.26 -54.41 -27.26
C PRO A 78 10.82 -54.60 -26.76
N PRO A 79 9.99 -53.54 -26.77
CA PRO A 79 8.59 -53.64 -26.36
C PRO A 79 7.78 -54.52 -27.33
N PRO A 80 6.76 -55.26 -26.84
CA PRO A 80 5.90 -56.05 -27.70
C PRO A 80 5.08 -55.17 -28.64
N CYS A 81 4.84 -55.68 -29.86
CA CYS A 81 4.08 -55.01 -30.91
C CYS A 81 2.65 -54.66 -30.42
N PRO A 82 2.10 -53.50 -30.85
CA PRO A 82 0.70 -53.17 -30.56
C PRO A 82 -0.25 -54.13 -31.29
N PRO A 83 -1.39 -54.50 -30.68
CA PRO A 83 -2.38 -55.34 -31.34
C PRO A 83 -3.00 -54.61 -32.55
N PRO A 84 -3.49 -55.35 -33.57
CA PRO A 84 -4.08 -54.76 -34.76
C PRO A 84 -5.32 -53.94 -34.44
N ARG A 85 -5.45 -52.81 -35.14
CA ARG A 85 -6.54 -51.84 -35.03
C ARG A 85 -7.89 -52.52 -35.37
N PRO A 86 -8.94 -52.36 -34.54
CA PRO A 86 -10.27 -52.88 -34.86
C PRO A 86 -10.88 -52.13 -36.07
N PRO A 87 -11.76 -52.79 -36.85
CA PRO A 87 -12.39 -52.19 -38.03
C PRO A 87 -13.32 -51.02 -37.64
N PRO A 88 -13.58 -50.07 -38.57
CA PRO A 88 -14.45 -48.92 -38.30
C PRO A 88 -15.91 -49.38 -38.09
N PRO A 89 -16.64 -48.79 -37.13
CA PRO A 89 -18.06 -49.09 -36.94
C PRO A 89 -18.89 -48.51 -38.08
N GLN A 90 -19.88 -49.29 -38.54
CA GLN A 90 -20.95 -48.86 -39.44
C GLN A 90 -21.91 -47.90 -38.73
N PRO A 91 -22.69 -47.08 -39.46
CA PRO A 91 -23.49 -46.02 -38.86
C PRO A 91 -24.73 -46.59 -38.16
N GLU A 92 -24.72 -46.60 -36.83
CA GLU A 92 -25.90 -46.91 -36.01
C GLU A 92 -26.77 -45.66 -35.79
N GLU A 93 -28.07 -45.91 -35.84
CA GLU A 93 -29.18 -44.97 -35.67
C GLU A 93 -29.15 -44.25 -34.30
N CYS A 94 -29.72 -43.04 -34.27
CA CYS A 94 -29.78 -42.20 -33.08
C CYS A 94 -30.51 -42.88 -31.90
N PRO A 95 -29.94 -42.90 -30.69
CA PRO A 95 -30.63 -43.41 -29.51
C PRO A 95 -31.67 -42.40 -28.98
N PRO A 96 -32.77 -42.87 -28.35
CA PRO A 96 -33.79 -42.00 -27.77
C PRO A 96 -33.29 -41.22 -26.54
N PRO A 97 -33.95 -40.10 -26.19
CA PRO A 97 -33.49 -39.21 -25.12
C PRO A 97 -33.54 -39.87 -23.73
N PRO A 98 -32.67 -39.46 -22.79
CA PRO A 98 -32.58 -40.08 -21.47
C PRO A 98 -33.78 -39.72 -20.58
N PRO A 99 -34.16 -40.61 -19.63
CA PRO A 99 -35.22 -40.36 -18.66
C PRO A 99 -34.83 -39.25 -17.66
N PRO A 100 -35.81 -38.59 -17.01
CA PRO A 100 -35.56 -37.50 -16.07
C PRO A 100 -34.80 -37.98 -14.83
N PRO A 101 -34.01 -37.09 -14.19
CA PRO A 101 -33.17 -37.45 -13.05
C PRO A 101 -34.01 -37.83 -11.83
N CYS A 102 -33.60 -38.91 -11.15
CA CYS A 102 -34.17 -39.35 -9.87
C CYS A 102 -34.05 -38.27 -8.78
N PRO A 103 -35.00 -38.19 -7.84
CA PRO A 103 -34.91 -37.29 -6.70
C PRO A 103 -33.70 -37.64 -5.82
N PRO A 104 -33.07 -36.64 -5.17
CA PRO A 104 -31.90 -36.87 -4.33
C PRO A 104 -32.24 -37.77 -3.13
N PRO A 105 -31.28 -38.60 -2.66
CA PRO A 105 -31.49 -39.47 -1.51
C PRO A 105 -31.72 -38.63 -0.23
N PRO A 106 -32.43 -39.17 0.78
CA PRO A 106 -32.66 -38.49 2.04
C PRO A 106 -31.32 -38.13 2.70
N GLN A 107 -31.20 -36.90 3.20
CA GLN A 107 -30.02 -36.47 3.93
C GLN A 107 -29.76 -37.39 5.14
N PRO A 108 -28.51 -37.83 5.38
CA PRO A 108 -28.18 -38.51 6.62
C PRO A 108 -28.41 -37.56 7.80
N LYS A 109 -29.01 -38.09 8.88
CA LYS A 109 -29.16 -37.40 10.16
C LYS A 109 -27.80 -36.86 10.62
N PRO A 110 -27.74 -35.70 11.32
CA PRO A 110 -26.49 -35.22 11.87
C PRO A 110 -25.95 -36.24 12.86
N GLU A 111 -24.75 -36.77 12.61
CA GLU A 111 -23.95 -37.40 13.66
C GLU A 111 -23.60 -36.31 14.67
N GLU A 112 -24.00 -36.51 15.92
CA GLU A 112 -23.49 -35.74 17.04
C GLU A 112 -21.97 -35.91 17.08
N CYS A 113 -21.25 -34.79 16.96
CA CYS A 113 -19.81 -34.76 17.20
C CYS A 113 -19.55 -35.23 18.64
N PRO A 114 -18.54 -36.09 18.89
CA PRO A 114 -18.10 -36.36 20.25
C PRO A 114 -17.66 -35.04 20.91
N PRO A 115 -17.91 -34.85 22.22
CA PRO A 115 -17.51 -33.63 22.89
C PRO A 115 -15.98 -33.46 22.81
N PRO A 116 -15.50 -32.21 22.68
CA PRO A 116 -14.07 -31.95 22.63
C PRO A 116 -13.38 -32.44 23.93
N PRO A 117 -12.11 -32.86 23.87
CA PRO A 117 -11.35 -33.18 25.07
C PRO A 117 -11.31 -31.96 26.01
N PRO A 118 -11.28 -32.17 27.33
CA PRO A 118 -11.27 -31.07 28.29
C PRO A 118 -10.05 -30.17 28.03
N LEU A 119 -10.31 -28.86 28.04
CA LEU A 119 -9.28 -27.83 27.93
C LEU A 119 -8.19 -28.06 29.01
N PRO A 120 -6.90 -27.87 28.68
CA PRO A 120 -5.87 -27.84 29.70
C PRO A 120 -6.19 -26.72 30.72
N PRO A 121 -5.89 -26.91 32.01
CA PRO A 121 -6.19 -25.92 33.03
C PRO A 121 -5.53 -24.59 32.68
N SER A 122 -6.31 -23.51 32.79
CA SER A 122 -5.84 -22.15 32.60
C SER A 122 -4.58 -21.90 33.44
N PRO A 123 -3.55 -21.22 32.90
CA PRO A 123 -2.42 -20.81 33.71
C PRO A 123 -2.92 -19.94 34.87
N PRO A 124 -2.33 -20.06 36.07
CA PRO A 124 -2.73 -19.24 37.21
C PRO A 124 -2.56 -17.75 36.87
N PRO A 125 -3.42 -16.88 37.42
CA PRO A 125 -3.29 -15.44 37.21
C PRO A 125 -1.90 -14.96 37.69
N PRO A 126 -1.30 -13.97 37.01
CA PRO A 126 -0.04 -13.40 37.46
C PRO A 126 -0.21 -12.83 38.87
N PRO A 127 0.83 -12.91 39.73
CA PRO A 127 0.77 -12.33 41.06
C PRO A 127 0.54 -10.81 40.96
N PRO A 128 -0.15 -10.22 41.95
CA PRO A 128 -0.36 -8.77 41.97
C PRO A 128 0.97 -8.02 41.98
N PRO A 129 1.03 -6.81 41.37
CA PRO A 129 2.25 -6.02 41.36
C PRO A 129 2.70 -5.70 42.79
N SER A 130 4.01 -5.82 43.01
CA SER A 130 4.65 -5.49 44.29
C SER A 130 4.33 -4.03 44.70
N PRO A 131 4.04 -3.77 45.98
CA PRO A 131 3.85 -2.42 46.48
C PRO A 131 5.14 -1.59 46.31
N PRO A 132 5.05 -0.26 46.15
CA PRO A 132 6.22 0.61 46.04
C PRO A 132 7.10 0.52 47.30
N PRO A 133 8.42 0.74 47.19
CA PRO A 133 9.32 0.69 48.34
C PRO A 133 8.93 1.75 49.36
N THR A 134 8.64 1.31 50.58
CA THR A 134 8.47 2.14 51.78
C THR A 134 9.81 2.75 52.20
N PRO A 135 9.83 4.01 52.68
CA PRO A 135 11.03 4.64 53.20
C PRO A 135 11.51 3.99 54.50
N SER A 136 12.82 3.90 54.66
CA SER A 136 13.51 3.32 55.81
C SER A 136 13.15 3.99 57.15
N PRO A 137 13.11 3.23 58.26
CA PRO A 137 12.69 3.74 59.56
C PRO A 137 13.74 4.64 60.23
N LYS A 138 13.25 5.73 60.84
CA LYS A 138 13.99 6.57 61.77
C LYS A 138 14.27 5.80 63.07
N THR A 139 15.47 6.02 63.58
CA THR A 139 16.01 5.59 64.87
C THR A 139 15.11 5.98 66.06
N PRO A 140 15.02 5.16 67.13
CA PRO A 140 14.32 5.51 68.36
C PRO A 140 15.15 6.45 69.26
N PRO A 141 14.54 7.42 69.96
CA PRO A 141 15.18 8.14 71.06
C PRO A 141 15.10 7.40 72.40
N LEU A 142 16.14 7.61 73.22
CA LEU A 142 16.40 7.10 74.57
C LEU A 142 15.45 7.68 75.67
N PRO A 143 15.41 7.07 76.88
CA PRO A 143 14.41 7.30 77.93
C PRO A 143 14.67 8.55 78.80
N PRO A 144 13.73 8.93 79.71
CA PRO A 144 13.68 10.26 80.32
C PRO A 144 14.49 10.38 81.61
N PRO A 145 14.87 11.60 82.03
CA PRO A 145 15.25 11.91 83.40
C PRO A 145 14.13 12.60 84.21
N GLU A 146 14.22 12.42 85.52
CA GLU A 146 13.26 12.77 86.57
C GLU A 146 13.08 14.27 86.84
N SER A 147 11.99 14.56 87.56
CA SER A 147 11.58 15.85 88.13
C SER A 147 12.58 16.44 89.13
N ILE A 148 12.55 17.77 89.35
CA ILE A 148 12.26 18.41 90.65
C ILE A 148 12.35 19.97 90.60
N HIS A 149 11.41 20.60 91.31
CA HIS A 149 11.33 21.97 91.88
C HIS A 149 10.91 23.22 91.07
N SER A 150 9.82 23.82 91.58
CA SER A 150 9.21 25.12 91.27
C SER A 150 9.92 26.30 91.95
N PRO A 151 9.65 27.55 91.49
CA PRO A 151 9.32 28.64 92.41
C PRO A 151 8.11 29.51 91.95
N PRO A 152 7.56 30.39 92.82
CA PRO A 152 6.22 30.95 92.63
C PRO A 152 6.15 32.43 92.17
N LYS A 153 5.08 32.70 91.39
CA LYS A 153 4.13 33.84 91.36
C LYS A 153 4.61 35.31 91.33
N ALA A 154 4.11 36.05 90.33
CA ALA A 154 3.97 37.52 90.32
C ALA A 154 2.60 37.94 89.73
N PRO A 155 2.06 39.15 90.05
CA PRO A 155 0.63 39.50 89.99
C PRO A 155 0.18 40.23 88.71
N PRO A 156 -1.14 40.50 88.51
CA PRO A 156 -1.70 40.84 87.20
C PRO A 156 -2.09 42.33 86.97
N LEU A 157 -2.16 42.68 85.67
CA LEU A 157 -3.02 43.65 84.96
C LEU A 157 -2.68 45.16 84.88
N SER A 158 -2.64 45.67 83.64
CA SER A 158 -3.37 46.88 83.18
C SER A 158 -3.54 46.88 81.64
N PRO A 159 -4.61 47.49 81.07
CA PRO A 159 -5.02 47.29 79.67
C PRO A 159 -4.61 48.45 78.74
N SER A 160 -4.33 48.17 77.46
CA SER A 160 -4.16 49.18 76.40
C SER A 160 -5.03 48.87 75.16
N GLU A 161 -5.53 49.93 74.55
CA GLU A 161 -6.58 50.05 73.52
C GLU A 161 -6.31 49.34 72.16
N PRO A 162 -7.34 49.15 71.30
CA PRO A 162 -7.21 48.42 70.04
C PRO A 162 -6.72 49.31 68.87
N SER A 163 -5.57 48.95 68.29
CA SER A 163 -5.05 49.51 67.03
C SER A 163 -5.81 48.96 65.81
N ARG A 164 -6.44 49.84 65.02
CA ARG A 164 -7.04 49.52 63.71
C ARG A 164 -5.99 49.06 62.71
N SER A 165 -6.29 47.99 61.96
CA SER A 165 -5.50 47.51 60.83
C SER A 165 -5.75 48.36 59.56
N PRO A 166 -4.75 48.56 58.69
CA PRO A 166 -4.90 49.38 57.48
C PRO A 166 -5.73 48.68 56.39
N PRO A 167 -6.37 49.42 55.47
CA PRO A 167 -7.25 48.86 54.45
C PRO A 167 -6.50 47.95 53.47
N LYS A 168 -7.12 46.82 53.11
CA LYS A 168 -6.62 45.92 52.07
C LYS A 168 -6.48 46.65 50.72
N PRO A 169 -5.43 46.38 49.93
CA PRO A 169 -5.30 46.93 48.58
C PRO A 169 -6.52 46.55 47.71
N PRO A 170 -6.94 47.40 46.76
CA PRO A 170 -8.03 47.08 45.85
C PRO A 170 -7.69 45.81 45.05
N LYS A 171 -8.65 44.89 44.98
CA LYS A 171 -8.55 43.68 44.16
C LYS A 171 -8.27 44.09 42.72
N SER A 172 -7.21 43.53 42.13
CA SER A 172 -6.93 43.68 40.70
C SER A 172 -8.18 43.36 39.87
N PRO A 173 -8.50 44.12 38.82
CA PRO A 173 -9.65 43.84 37.99
C PRO A 173 -9.57 42.42 37.45
N PRO A 174 -10.69 41.67 37.40
CA PRO A 174 -10.69 40.32 36.84
C PRO A 174 -10.16 40.37 35.41
N PRO A 175 -9.40 39.35 34.97
CA PRO A 175 -8.90 39.28 33.60
C PRO A 175 -10.07 39.50 32.61
N PRO A 176 -9.85 40.22 31.50
CA PRO A 176 -10.90 40.44 30.51
C PRO A 176 -11.51 39.10 30.07
N GLN A 177 -12.80 38.93 30.30
CA GLN A 177 -13.50 37.70 29.91
C GLN A 177 -13.58 37.64 28.38
N LEU A 178 -12.99 36.59 27.81
CA LEU A 178 -13.06 36.34 26.38
C LEU A 178 -14.49 36.00 25.96
N THR A 179 -15.02 36.73 24.98
CA THR A 179 -16.34 36.51 24.39
C THR A 179 -16.22 35.74 23.08
N PHE A 180 -16.94 34.63 22.94
CA PHE A 180 -16.88 33.76 21.77
C PHE A 180 -18.19 33.85 20.97
N ALA A 181 -18.10 33.79 19.64
CA ALA A 181 -19.27 33.85 18.75
C ALA A 181 -20.22 32.64 18.93
N SER A 182 -19.74 31.51 19.45
CA SER A 182 -20.58 30.37 19.79
C SER A 182 -20.05 29.56 20.97
N PRO A 183 -20.91 28.79 21.66
CA PRO A 183 -20.48 27.84 22.68
C PRO A 183 -19.52 26.76 22.13
N LEU A 184 -19.65 26.39 20.85
CA LEU A 184 -18.78 25.41 20.19
C LEU A 184 -17.36 25.95 20.04
N LEU A 185 -17.21 27.21 19.64
CA LEU A 185 -15.91 27.88 19.56
C LEU A 185 -15.26 28.06 20.94
N LYS A 186 -16.07 28.39 21.96
CA LYS A 186 -15.59 28.45 23.35
C LYS A 186 -15.04 27.10 23.83
N LYS A 187 -15.67 25.99 23.45
CA LYS A 187 -15.25 24.63 23.80
C LYS A 187 -13.91 24.24 23.17
N VAL A 188 -13.67 24.60 21.91
CA VAL A 188 -12.43 24.24 21.20
C VAL A 188 -11.26 25.19 21.50
N TYR A 189 -11.52 26.41 21.93
CA TYR A 189 -10.46 27.38 22.28
C TYR A 189 -9.32 26.81 23.17
N PRO A 190 -9.59 26.17 24.33
CA PRO A 190 -8.52 25.59 25.15
C PRO A 190 -7.73 24.49 24.43
N VAL A 191 -8.37 23.74 23.52
CA VAL A 191 -7.70 22.71 22.69
C VAL A 191 -6.71 23.36 21.73
N LEU A 192 -7.14 24.43 21.04
CA LEU A 192 -6.27 25.20 20.12
C LEU A 192 -5.07 25.82 20.86
N GLN A 193 -5.31 26.39 22.04
CA GLN A 193 -4.25 26.99 22.85
C GLN A 193 -3.29 25.95 23.43
N ALA A 194 -3.78 24.75 23.77
CA ALA A 194 -2.92 23.64 24.17
C ALA A 194 -2.03 23.18 23.00
N PHE A 195 -2.62 23.00 21.80
CA PHE A 195 -1.86 22.65 20.59
C PHE A 195 -0.80 23.69 20.24
N LYS A 196 -1.14 24.99 20.31
CA LYS A 196 -0.19 26.08 20.08
C LYS A 196 1.07 25.98 20.95
N LYS A 197 0.96 25.46 22.17
CA LYS A 197 2.11 25.26 23.08
C LYS A 197 2.98 24.06 22.72
N LEU A 198 2.48 23.11 21.92
CA LEU A 198 3.23 21.94 21.48
C LEU A 198 4.14 22.22 20.27
N VAL A 199 3.82 23.27 19.51
CA VAL A 199 4.60 23.68 18.34
C VAL A 199 5.76 24.54 18.80
N GLU A 200 6.97 24.01 18.68
CA GLU A 200 8.22 24.69 19.04
C GLU A 200 8.78 25.48 17.85
N VAL A 201 8.59 24.94 16.64
CA VAL A 201 9.04 25.55 15.39
C VAL A 201 7.82 25.79 14.50
N ASP A 202 7.56 27.06 14.23
CA ASP A 202 6.54 27.57 13.31
C ASP A 202 7.21 28.52 12.31
N SER A 203 7.90 27.92 11.33
CA SER A 203 8.72 28.68 10.35
C SER A 203 7.94 29.71 9.53
N LYS A 204 6.63 29.52 9.38
CA LYS A 204 5.73 30.41 8.64
C LYS A 204 4.97 31.39 9.53
N ASN A 205 5.22 31.36 10.84
CA ASN A 205 4.59 32.20 11.84
C ASN A 205 3.05 32.18 11.78
N ILE A 206 2.47 31.01 11.54
CA ILE A 206 1.02 30.79 11.42
C ILE A 206 0.33 31.02 12.77
N LEU A 207 0.88 30.47 13.84
CA LEU A 207 0.30 30.45 15.18
C LEU A 207 0.37 31.81 15.89
N ALA A 208 1.12 32.78 15.35
CA ALA A 208 1.02 34.16 15.80
C ALA A 208 -0.40 34.73 15.64
N SER A 209 -1.14 34.26 14.62
CA SER A 209 -2.53 34.65 14.39
C SER A 209 -3.52 34.06 15.41
N TRP A 210 -3.11 33.04 16.17
CA TRP A 210 -3.94 32.34 17.14
C TRP A 210 -3.95 33.07 18.48
N ASN A 211 -4.55 34.26 18.51
CA ASN A 211 -4.69 35.09 19.70
C ASN A 211 -6.10 35.67 19.84
N GLY A 212 -6.63 35.70 21.06
CA GLY A 212 -7.99 36.15 21.36
C GLY A 212 -9.06 35.14 20.97
N SER A 213 -10.33 35.55 21.11
CA SER A 213 -11.51 34.68 20.94
C SER A 213 -12.07 34.58 19.53
N ASP A 214 -11.57 35.40 18.60
CA ASP A 214 -11.97 35.39 17.18
C ASP A 214 -11.24 34.27 16.41
N ILE A 215 -11.65 33.03 16.67
CA ILE A 215 -11.06 31.83 16.06
C ILE A 215 -11.27 31.87 14.54
N CYS A 216 -12.50 32.13 14.09
CA CYS A 216 -12.87 31.99 12.69
C CYS A 216 -12.39 33.14 11.80
N GLY A 217 -12.22 34.35 12.35
CA GLY A 217 -11.76 35.51 11.59
C GLY A 217 -10.23 35.65 11.56
N LYS A 218 -9.52 35.17 12.58
CA LYS A 218 -8.07 35.42 12.73
C LYS A 218 -7.20 34.19 12.62
N TYR A 219 -7.64 33.01 13.05
CA TYR A 219 -6.74 31.87 13.20
C TYR A 219 -6.44 31.29 11.83
N ARG A 220 -5.24 31.57 11.30
CA ARG A 220 -4.79 31.00 10.03
C ARG A 220 -4.73 29.49 10.12
N GLY A 221 -5.20 28.83 9.06
CA GLY A 221 -5.30 27.38 8.99
C GLY A 221 -6.55 26.78 9.65
N LEU A 222 -7.48 27.60 10.16
CA LEU A 222 -8.79 27.14 10.61
C LEU A 222 -9.88 27.78 9.76
N GLU A 223 -10.84 26.98 9.33
CA GLU A 223 -12.02 27.47 8.62
C GLU A 223 -13.27 27.04 9.38
N CYS A 224 -14.23 27.95 9.47
CA CYS A 224 -15.45 27.73 10.22
C CYS A 224 -16.68 27.72 9.32
N ALA A 225 -17.68 26.93 9.70
CA ALA A 225 -18.98 26.91 9.05
C ALA A 225 -20.11 26.89 10.10
N THR A 226 -21.33 27.11 9.65
CA THR A 226 -22.53 26.96 10.48
C THR A 226 -22.75 25.48 10.77
N PHE A 227 -22.84 25.12 12.05
CA PHE A 227 -23.04 23.74 12.47
C PHE A 227 -24.46 23.27 12.12
N PRO A 228 -24.62 22.11 11.45
CA PRO A 228 -25.91 21.64 10.95
C PRO A 228 -27.01 21.61 12.02
N GLY A 229 -28.21 22.08 11.66
CA GLY A 229 -29.37 22.13 12.56
C GLY A 229 -29.29 23.21 13.64
N THR A 230 -28.30 24.10 13.59
CA THR A 230 -28.13 25.20 14.56
C THR A 230 -27.75 26.50 13.87
N LYS A 231 -27.77 27.59 14.64
CA LYS A 231 -27.22 28.90 14.23
C LYS A 231 -25.77 29.10 14.67
N TYR A 232 -25.14 28.10 15.27
CA TYR A 232 -23.83 28.23 15.88
C TYR A 232 -22.74 28.00 14.85
N GLN A 233 -21.74 28.87 14.85
CA GLN A 233 -20.51 28.67 14.08
C GLN A 233 -19.59 27.67 14.78
N ALA A 234 -18.93 26.80 14.03
CA ALA A 234 -17.98 25.81 14.54
C ALA A 234 -16.76 25.71 13.63
N VAL A 235 -15.65 25.18 14.14
CA VAL A 235 -14.46 24.87 13.31
C VAL A 235 -14.80 23.66 12.45
N ALA A 236 -14.95 23.89 11.15
CA ALA A 236 -15.36 22.88 10.19
C ALA A 236 -14.16 22.23 9.49
N SER A 237 -13.07 22.99 9.31
CA SER A 237 -11.87 22.50 8.62
C SER A 237 -10.59 22.99 9.30
N VAL A 238 -9.57 22.15 9.27
CA VAL A 238 -8.20 22.43 9.72
C VAL A 238 -7.26 22.22 8.53
N GLN A 239 -6.58 23.28 8.13
CA GLN A 239 -5.74 23.39 6.94
C GLN A 239 -4.29 23.70 7.34
N PHE A 240 -3.52 22.67 7.67
CA PHE A 240 -2.13 22.76 8.11
C PHE A 240 -1.11 22.41 7.02
N ASN A 241 -1.56 22.31 5.78
CA ASN A 241 -0.76 21.86 4.66
C ASN A 241 0.51 22.70 4.46
N GLY A 242 1.66 22.02 4.51
CA GLY A 242 2.98 22.61 4.30
C GLY A 242 3.39 23.65 5.34
N PHE A 243 2.80 23.67 6.53
CA PHE A 243 3.18 24.63 7.59
C PHE A 243 4.53 24.32 8.22
N ASN A 244 5.04 23.10 8.05
CA ASN A 244 6.31 22.64 8.61
C ASN A 244 6.35 22.85 10.15
N PHE A 245 5.22 22.60 10.83
CA PHE A 245 5.19 22.59 12.27
C PHE A 245 6.10 21.49 12.80
N SER A 246 6.88 21.80 13.83
CA SER A 246 7.75 20.84 14.51
C SER A 246 7.81 21.12 16.02
N GLY A 247 8.07 20.08 16.78
CA GLY A 247 8.28 20.14 18.22
C GLY A 247 8.54 18.76 18.79
N LYS A 248 9.28 18.67 19.89
CA LYS A 248 9.67 17.37 20.49
C LYS A 248 8.46 16.49 20.85
N ASN A 249 7.34 17.11 21.20
CA ASN A 249 6.10 16.45 21.60
C ASN A 249 4.91 16.83 20.71
N LEU A 250 5.16 17.22 19.47
CA LEU A 250 4.11 17.64 18.54
C LEU A 250 3.28 16.44 18.07
N ARG A 251 2.29 16.04 18.89
CA ARG A 251 1.35 14.95 18.62
C ARG A 251 -0.04 15.50 18.32
N LEU A 252 -0.84 14.70 17.61
CA LEU A 252 -2.24 15.03 17.32
C LEU A 252 -3.21 14.58 18.43
N ASP A 253 -2.74 13.77 19.39
CA ASP A 253 -3.51 13.39 20.57
C ASP A 253 -3.89 14.61 21.41
N ASN A 254 -5.13 14.62 21.90
CA ASN A 254 -5.77 15.75 22.58
C ASN A 254 -5.95 16.99 21.71
N PHE A 255 -5.74 16.88 20.40
CA PHE A 255 -6.04 17.91 19.43
C PHE A 255 -7.14 17.42 18.47
N LEU A 256 -6.80 16.57 17.52
CA LEU A 256 -7.74 16.11 16.48
C LEU A 256 -8.96 15.39 17.09
N ASP A 257 -8.76 14.52 18.09
CA ASP A 257 -9.85 13.80 18.76
C ASP A 257 -10.81 14.70 19.57
N LYS A 258 -10.43 15.96 19.82
CA LYS A 258 -11.23 16.94 20.57
C LYS A 258 -11.99 17.91 19.67
N LEU A 259 -11.78 17.85 18.35
CA LEU A 259 -12.45 18.71 17.37
C LEU A 259 -13.66 17.99 16.76
N ASP A 260 -14.69 17.72 17.58
CA ASP A 260 -15.88 16.92 17.24
C ASP A 260 -16.75 17.46 16.09
N THR A 261 -16.53 18.71 15.68
CA THR A 261 -17.24 19.39 14.59
C THR A 261 -16.48 19.41 13.26
N VAL A 262 -15.23 18.93 13.24
CA VAL A 262 -14.39 18.96 12.04
C VAL A 262 -14.87 17.95 11.00
N THR A 263 -14.90 18.43 9.76
CA THR A 263 -15.22 17.69 8.54
C THR A 263 -13.99 17.42 7.70
N ILE A 264 -13.04 18.35 7.66
CA ILE A 264 -11.83 18.26 6.85
C ILE A 264 -10.63 18.50 7.75
N PHE A 265 -9.70 17.56 7.78
CA PHE A 265 -8.43 17.73 8.48
C PHE A 265 -7.29 17.44 7.52
N HIS A 266 -6.66 18.50 7.02
CA HIS A 266 -5.47 18.39 6.20
C HIS A 266 -4.25 18.91 6.95
N ALA A 267 -3.24 18.06 7.08
CA ALA A 267 -2.03 18.35 7.84
C ALA A 267 -0.78 17.86 7.13
N ASN A 268 -0.80 17.89 5.79
CA ASN A 268 0.28 17.34 5.00
C ASN A 268 1.59 18.12 5.19
N SER A 269 2.72 17.45 5.04
CA SER A 269 4.05 18.09 5.06
C SER A 269 4.32 18.89 6.35
N ASN A 270 4.19 18.19 7.48
CA ASN A 270 4.55 18.67 8.81
C ASN A 270 5.45 17.65 9.52
N ASN A 271 5.77 17.88 10.80
CA ASN A 271 6.58 16.95 11.60
C ASN A 271 5.77 16.35 12.75
N PHE A 272 4.48 16.03 12.54
CA PHE A 272 3.64 15.40 13.56
C PHE A 272 4.19 14.02 13.94
N LEU A 273 4.27 13.77 15.25
CA LEU A 273 4.80 12.56 15.88
C LEU A 273 3.68 11.71 16.50
N GLY A 274 4.04 10.49 16.90
CA GLY A 274 3.13 9.57 17.59
C GLY A 274 2.19 8.84 16.64
N SER A 275 1.11 8.29 17.18
CA SER A 275 0.07 7.62 16.40
C SER A 275 -1.04 8.59 15.99
N VAL A 276 -1.86 8.19 15.03
CA VAL A 276 -3.12 8.91 14.74
C VAL A 276 -4.05 8.72 15.94
N PRO A 277 -4.61 9.81 16.52
CA PRO A 277 -5.50 9.73 17.65
C PRO A 277 -6.83 9.07 17.26
N LYS A 278 -7.64 8.69 18.25
CA LYS A 278 -8.93 8.03 18.00
C LYS A 278 -9.90 8.99 17.31
N VAL A 279 -10.12 8.80 16.01
CA VAL A 279 -11.07 9.60 15.22
C VAL A 279 -12.51 9.06 15.27
N SER A 280 -12.77 8.04 16.09
CA SER A 280 -14.09 7.40 16.19
C SER A 280 -15.22 8.32 16.66
N ASN A 281 -14.88 9.46 17.29
CA ASN A 281 -15.85 10.45 17.76
C ASN A 281 -16.13 11.55 16.72
N LEU A 282 -15.36 11.60 15.63
CA LEU A 282 -15.46 12.63 14.59
C LEU A 282 -16.50 12.23 13.54
N LYS A 283 -17.78 12.32 13.92
CA LYS A 283 -18.92 11.83 13.13
C LYS A 283 -19.07 12.51 11.76
N TYR A 284 -18.54 13.72 11.62
CA TYR A 284 -18.64 14.53 10.42
C TYR A 284 -17.37 14.49 9.55
N LEU A 285 -16.34 13.74 9.97
CA LEU A 285 -15.07 13.67 9.26
C LEU A 285 -15.28 13.05 7.87
N PHE A 286 -14.99 13.85 6.86
CA PHE A 286 -15.13 13.57 5.44
C PHE A 286 -13.75 13.36 4.79
N GLU A 287 -12.77 14.19 5.14
CA GLU A 287 -11.40 14.08 4.63
C GLU A 287 -10.37 14.09 5.76
N LEU A 288 -9.44 13.15 5.69
CA LEU A 288 -8.29 13.08 6.58
C LEU A 288 -7.01 12.93 5.76
N ASP A 289 -6.24 14.01 5.69
CA ASP A 289 -4.90 14.02 5.09
C ASP A 289 -3.84 14.25 6.18
N LEU A 290 -3.08 13.20 6.47
CA LEU A 290 -1.94 13.21 7.40
C LEU A 290 -0.63 12.87 6.67
N SER A 291 -0.59 13.05 5.37
CA SER A 291 0.54 12.63 4.54
C SER A 291 1.82 13.41 4.84
N ASN A 292 2.98 12.81 4.57
CA ASN A 292 4.29 13.43 4.74
C ASN A 292 4.50 14.00 6.15
N ASN A 293 4.47 13.11 7.13
CA ASN A 293 4.68 13.39 8.55
C ASN A 293 5.64 12.37 9.16
N LYS A 294 5.82 12.41 10.48
CA LYS A 294 6.61 11.46 11.26
C LYS A 294 5.71 10.56 12.12
N LEU A 295 4.51 10.26 11.63
CA LEU A 295 3.56 9.41 12.34
C LEU A 295 4.02 7.95 12.33
N THR A 296 3.75 7.27 13.42
CA THR A 296 4.24 5.93 13.77
C THR A 296 3.08 5.06 14.29
N GLY A 297 3.35 3.79 14.57
CA GLY A 297 2.36 2.86 15.12
C GLY A 297 1.61 2.08 14.03
N GLU A 298 0.51 1.44 14.40
CA GLU A 298 -0.30 0.66 13.46
C GLU A 298 -1.26 1.53 12.63
N PHE A 299 -1.84 0.95 11.58
CA PHE A 299 -2.92 1.58 10.84
C PHE A 299 -4.07 1.97 11.79
N PRO A 300 -4.63 3.20 11.70
CA PRO A 300 -5.58 3.69 12.69
C PRO A 300 -6.96 3.06 12.53
N ALA A 301 -7.19 1.89 13.13
CA ALA A 301 -8.46 1.16 13.07
C ALA A 301 -9.70 1.98 13.53
N SER A 302 -9.50 3.10 14.24
CA SER A 302 -10.58 4.02 14.60
C SER A 302 -11.27 4.68 13.40
N VAL A 303 -10.61 4.76 12.24
CA VAL A 303 -11.23 5.27 10.98
C VAL A 303 -12.40 4.41 10.52
N LEU A 304 -12.46 3.13 10.94
CA LEU A 304 -13.58 2.24 10.63
C LEU A 304 -14.93 2.75 11.19
N LYS A 305 -14.89 3.66 12.18
CA LYS A 305 -16.07 4.28 12.78
C LYS A 305 -16.40 5.65 12.18
N ALA A 306 -15.55 6.21 11.33
CA ALA A 306 -15.80 7.46 10.62
C ALA A 306 -16.61 7.16 9.34
N THR A 307 -17.91 6.98 9.49
CA THR A 307 -18.80 6.46 8.42
C THR A 307 -18.96 7.40 7.23
N ASN A 308 -18.61 8.68 7.37
CA ASN A 308 -18.70 9.68 6.31
C ASN A 308 -17.34 9.94 5.63
N LEU A 309 -16.29 9.23 6.04
CA LEU A 309 -14.95 9.42 5.50
C LEU A 309 -14.90 8.91 4.06
N THR A 310 -14.51 9.78 3.12
CA THR A 310 -14.36 9.46 1.69
C THR A 310 -12.90 9.58 1.24
N PHE A 311 -12.11 10.43 1.91
CA PHE A 311 -10.71 10.66 1.59
C PHE A 311 -9.81 10.31 2.78
N LEU A 312 -8.95 9.30 2.61
CA LEU A 312 -7.96 8.92 3.61
C LEU A 312 -6.55 8.88 3.01
N ASP A 313 -5.70 9.79 3.47
CA ASP A 313 -4.32 9.91 3.04
C ASP A 313 -3.35 9.84 4.22
N LEU A 314 -2.58 8.74 4.26
CA LEU A 314 -1.60 8.41 5.29
C LEU A 314 -0.18 8.22 4.70
N ARG A 315 0.03 8.60 3.44
CA ARG A 315 1.28 8.31 2.74
C ARG A 315 2.49 9.04 3.33
N PHE A 316 3.69 8.53 3.07
CA PHE A 316 4.95 9.11 3.58
C PHE A 316 4.93 9.29 5.10
N ASN A 317 4.72 8.19 5.81
CA ASN A 317 4.82 8.09 7.26
C ASN A 317 5.61 6.81 7.60
N THR A 318 5.55 6.34 8.85
CA THR A 318 6.23 5.13 9.28
C THR A 318 5.29 4.06 9.85
N PHE A 319 4.01 4.08 9.44
CA PHE A 319 3.01 3.12 9.90
C PHE A 319 3.45 1.67 9.63
N SER A 320 3.25 0.80 10.61
CA SER A 320 3.65 -0.61 10.57
C SER A 320 2.46 -1.54 10.82
N GLY A 321 2.69 -2.85 10.78
CA GLY A 321 1.64 -3.84 11.03
C GLY A 321 0.69 -3.97 9.83
N SER A 322 -0.56 -4.34 10.12
CA SER A 322 -1.56 -4.68 9.11
C SER A 322 -2.62 -3.58 8.94
N VAL A 323 -3.25 -3.53 7.76
CA VAL A 323 -4.44 -2.74 7.48
C VAL A 323 -5.66 -3.63 7.72
N PRO A 324 -6.53 -3.32 8.69
CA PRO A 324 -7.72 -4.13 8.95
C PRO A 324 -8.54 -4.37 7.68
N ARG A 325 -8.94 -5.61 7.43
CA ARG A 325 -9.72 -5.97 6.23
C ARG A 325 -11.02 -5.17 6.09
N GLN A 326 -11.57 -4.67 7.19
CA GLN A 326 -12.78 -3.86 7.23
C GLN A 326 -12.60 -2.50 6.53
N VAL A 327 -11.38 -1.99 6.39
CA VAL A 327 -11.09 -0.74 5.66
C VAL A 327 -11.54 -0.84 4.21
N PHE A 328 -11.42 -2.03 3.61
CA PHE A 328 -11.82 -2.31 2.24
C PHE A 328 -13.34 -2.43 2.05
N ASN A 329 -14.13 -2.28 3.12
CA ASN A 329 -15.58 -2.17 3.05
C ASN A 329 -16.07 -0.73 3.26
N LEU A 330 -15.16 0.23 3.50
CA LEU A 330 -15.52 1.63 3.62
C LEU A 330 -15.84 2.21 2.24
N ASP A 331 -16.77 3.16 2.22
CA ASP A 331 -17.13 3.91 1.00
C ASP A 331 -16.16 5.07 0.79
N LEU A 332 -14.93 4.72 0.41
CA LEU A 332 -13.85 5.67 0.15
C LEU A 332 -13.78 5.99 -1.34
N ASP A 333 -13.50 7.24 -1.68
CA ASP A 333 -13.07 7.65 -3.02
C ASP A 333 -11.55 7.48 -3.19
N VAL A 334 -10.79 7.74 -2.12
CA VAL A 334 -9.32 7.74 -2.11
C VAL A 334 -8.79 7.01 -0.88
N LEU A 335 -7.89 6.06 -1.11
CA LEU A 335 -7.09 5.43 -0.06
C LEU A 335 -5.61 5.43 -0.42
N PHE A 336 -4.86 6.33 0.22
CA PHE A 336 -3.42 6.48 0.02
C PHE A 336 -2.66 6.04 1.27
N ILE A 337 -1.95 4.91 1.17
CA ILE A 337 -1.16 4.35 2.27
C ILE A 337 0.27 4.01 1.86
N ASN A 338 0.71 4.54 0.71
CA ASN A 338 2.04 4.29 0.16
C ASN A 338 3.16 4.88 1.03
N ASN A 339 4.38 4.36 0.84
CA ASN A 339 5.57 4.84 1.54
C ASN A 339 5.42 4.76 3.07
N ASN A 340 5.15 3.54 3.54
CA ASN A 340 5.05 3.17 4.95
C ASN A 340 5.76 1.81 5.17
N ASN A 341 5.64 1.24 6.37
CA ASN A 341 6.20 -0.06 6.75
C ASN A 341 5.11 -1.14 6.91
N LEU A 342 4.00 -1.04 6.17
CA LEU A 342 2.87 -1.97 6.31
C LEU A 342 3.23 -3.35 5.79
N VAL A 343 2.87 -4.38 6.55
CA VAL A 343 3.16 -5.79 6.28
C VAL A 343 1.86 -6.58 6.35
N GLN A 344 1.36 -7.05 5.20
CA GLN A 344 0.26 -8.01 5.16
C GLN A 344 0.12 -8.66 3.79
N LYS A 345 -0.69 -9.72 3.70
CA LYS A 345 -1.25 -10.14 2.42
C LYS A 345 -2.40 -9.20 2.03
N LEU A 346 -2.56 -8.95 0.73
CA LEU A 346 -3.76 -8.27 0.23
C LEU A 346 -4.99 -9.12 0.59
N PRO A 347 -6.03 -8.54 1.22
CA PRO A 347 -7.15 -9.33 1.71
C PRO A 347 -8.10 -9.73 0.57
N HIS A 348 -8.77 -10.87 0.72
CA HIS A 348 -9.69 -11.38 -0.30
C HIS A 348 -10.88 -10.44 -0.58
N ASN A 349 -11.24 -9.55 0.35
CA ASN A 349 -12.28 -8.53 0.16
C ASN A 349 -11.75 -7.22 -0.42
N LEU A 350 -10.54 -7.19 -1.01
CA LEU A 350 -10.03 -6.01 -1.73
C LEU A 350 -11.05 -5.49 -2.76
N GLY A 351 -11.78 -6.39 -3.41
CA GLY A 351 -12.84 -6.05 -4.36
C GLY A 351 -14.07 -5.33 -3.81
N SER A 352 -14.22 -5.23 -2.48
CA SER A 352 -15.35 -4.56 -1.85
C SER A 352 -15.20 -3.05 -1.78
N ILE A 353 -13.99 -2.53 -1.99
CA ILE A 353 -13.72 -1.10 -1.89
C ILE A 353 -14.33 -0.36 -3.08
N THR A 354 -14.81 0.86 -2.87
CA THR A 354 -15.41 1.72 -3.91
C THR A 354 -14.44 2.75 -4.48
N ALA A 355 -13.21 2.80 -3.98
CA ALA A 355 -12.23 3.81 -4.31
C ALA A 355 -11.90 3.91 -5.79
N LEU A 356 -11.72 5.16 -6.22
CA LEU A 356 -11.25 5.55 -7.53
C LEU A 356 -9.73 5.44 -7.60
N TYR A 357 -9.04 5.83 -6.52
CA TYR A 357 -7.59 5.85 -6.44
C TYR A 357 -7.09 5.04 -5.24
N LEU A 358 -6.28 4.03 -5.52
CA LEU A 358 -5.73 3.11 -4.54
C LEU A 358 -4.22 3.01 -4.67
N THR A 359 -3.49 3.30 -3.61
CA THR A 359 -2.04 3.08 -3.62
C THR A 359 -1.54 2.38 -2.37
N PHE A 360 -0.91 1.23 -2.61
CA PHE A 360 -0.21 0.39 -1.64
C PHE A 360 1.31 0.47 -1.83
N ALA A 361 1.78 1.34 -2.74
CA ALA A 361 3.15 1.38 -3.20
C ALA A 361 4.17 1.56 -2.07
N ASN A 362 5.40 1.07 -2.25
CA ASN A 362 6.50 1.27 -1.30
C ASN A 362 6.14 0.82 0.13
N ASN A 363 5.74 -0.45 0.26
CA ASN A 363 5.43 -1.10 1.53
C ASN A 363 6.00 -2.53 1.50
N ARG A 364 5.50 -3.43 2.37
CA ARG A 364 5.92 -4.83 2.46
C ARG A 364 4.72 -5.77 2.30
N PHE A 365 3.80 -5.45 1.39
CA PHE A 365 2.69 -6.34 1.05
C PHE A 365 3.20 -7.62 0.39
N THR A 366 2.64 -8.76 0.78
CA THR A 366 3.07 -10.11 0.33
C THR A 366 1.92 -10.91 -0.27
N GLY A 367 2.23 -12.06 -0.86
CA GLY A 367 1.22 -12.96 -1.42
C GLY A 367 0.62 -12.45 -2.73
N PRO A 368 -0.42 -13.14 -3.26
CA PRO A 368 -1.01 -12.81 -4.55
C PRO A 368 -1.93 -11.61 -4.50
N ILE A 369 -2.04 -10.93 -5.64
CA ILE A 369 -3.15 -10.01 -5.90
C ILE A 369 -4.44 -10.83 -5.97
N PRO A 370 -5.43 -10.56 -5.10
CA PRO A 370 -6.63 -11.37 -5.01
C PRO A 370 -7.51 -11.18 -6.24
N ALA A 371 -8.18 -12.24 -6.67
CA ALA A 371 -9.10 -12.22 -7.82
C ALA A 371 -10.26 -11.22 -7.66
N SER A 372 -10.60 -10.85 -6.41
CA SER A 372 -11.63 -9.86 -6.13
C SER A 372 -11.28 -8.46 -6.64
N ILE A 373 -10.03 -8.16 -6.99
CA ILE A 373 -9.66 -6.88 -7.61
C ILE A 373 -10.55 -6.53 -8.81
N GLY A 374 -10.99 -7.52 -9.59
CA GLY A 374 -11.88 -7.30 -10.73
C GLY A 374 -13.32 -6.92 -10.36
N ASN A 375 -13.66 -6.82 -9.07
CA ASN A 375 -14.98 -6.40 -8.58
C ASN A 375 -15.01 -4.91 -8.17
N ILE A 376 -13.86 -4.22 -8.14
CA ILE A 376 -13.79 -2.80 -7.78
C ILE A 376 -14.46 -1.98 -8.88
N LYS A 377 -15.59 -1.35 -8.58
CA LYS A 377 -16.50 -0.77 -9.58
C LYS A 377 -15.99 0.51 -10.25
N TYR A 378 -15.26 1.34 -9.49
CA TYR A 378 -14.95 2.71 -9.89
C TYR A 378 -13.46 2.98 -10.06
N LEU A 379 -12.63 1.95 -9.93
CA LEU A 379 -11.17 2.08 -9.95
C LEU A 379 -10.68 2.73 -11.24
N GLN A 380 -9.94 3.82 -11.08
CA GLN A 380 -9.21 4.51 -12.15
C GLN A 380 -7.73 4.20 -12.06
N GLU A 381 -7.17 4.26 -10.85
CA GLU A 381 -5.73 4.05 -10.66
C GLU A 381 -5.47 3.10 -9.50
N VAL A 382 -4.59 2.13 -9.74
CA VAL A 382 -4.10 1.24 -8.70
C VAL A 382 -2.60 1.02 -8.79
N LEU A 383 -1.93 1.31 -7.68
CA LEU A 383 -0.47 1.26 -7.57
C LEU A 383 -0.06 0.29 -6.47
N PHE A 384 0.63 -0.79 -6.87
CA PHE A 384 1.21 -1.81 -6.01
C PHE A 384 2.74 -1.84 -6.06
N LEU A 385 3.37 -0.91 -6.79
CA LEU A 385 4.81 -0.92 -7.02
C LEU A 385 5.64 -0.97 -5.74
N ASN A 386 6.82 -1.57 -5.84
CA ASN A 386 7.78 -1.69 -4.75
C ASN A 386 7.18 -2.34 -3.48
N ASN A 387 6.76 -3.59 -3.65
CA ASN A 387 6.25 -4.46 -2.60
C ASN A 387 6.90 -5.86 -2.73
N GLN A 388 6.38 -6.83 -1.98
CA GLN A 388 6.84 -8.23 -1.99
C GLN A 388 5.72 -9.17 -2.48
N LEU A 389 4.85 -8.69 -3.37
CA LEU A 389 3.74 -9.47 -3.91
C LEU A 389 4.28 -10.65 -4.74
N THR A 390 3.59 -11.78 -4.70
CA THR A 390 4.01 -13.04 -5.33
C THR A 390 2.85 -13.70 -6.09
N GLY A 391 3.13 -14.80 -6.81
CA GLY A 391 2.09 -15.53 -7.54
C GLY A 391 1.70 -14.87 -8.86
N CYS A 392 0.66 -15.40 -9.50
CA CYS A 392 0.25 -14.99 -10.85
C CYS A 392 -0.83 -13.92 -10.84
N LEU A 393 -0.82 -13.06 -11.86
CA LEU A 393 -1.88 -12.07 -12.06
C LEU A 393 -3.23 -12.77 -12.32
N PRO A 394 -4.31 -12.41 -11.60
CA PRO A 394 -5.63 -12.96 -11.85
C PRO A 394 -6.22 -12.38 -13.15
N TYR A 395 -6.86 -13.21 -13.98
CA TYR A 395 -7.52 -12.76 -15.21
C TYR A 395 -8.64 -11.73 -14.93
N GLN A 396 -9.18 -11.71 -13.71
CA GLN A 396 -10.21 -10.76 -13.28
C GLN A 396 -9.75 -9.30 -13.37
N ILE A 397 -8.45 -9.00 -13.40
CA ILE A 397 -7.95 -7.64 -13.68
C ILE A 397 -8.54 -7.09 -14.99
N GLY A 398 -8.74 -7.94 -16.01
CA GLY A 398 -9.38 -7.54 -17.26
C GLY A 398 -10.83 -7.07 -17.14
N LYS A 399 -11.44 -7.10 -15.95
CA LYS A 399 -12.76 -6.50 -15.67
C LYS A 399 -12.68 -5.03 -15.24
N LEU A 400 -11.49 -4.49 -15.00
CA LEU A 400 -11.26 -3.10 -14.59
C LEU A 400 -11.41 -2.14 -15.78
N ASN A 401 -12.63 -2.01 -16.30
CA ASN A 401 -12.95 -1.23 -17.51
C ASN A 401 -12.82 0.30 -17.36
N ARG A 402 -12.64 0.80 -16.13
CA ARG A 402 -12.42 2.22 -15.84
C ARG A 402 -10.96 2.55 -15.54
N ALA A 403 -10.11 1.53 -15.37
CA ALA A 403 -8.73 1.74 -14.97
C ALA A 403 -7.90 2.34 -16.11
N THR A 404 -7.17 3.41 -15.79
CA THR A 404 -6.24 4.12 -16.67
C THR A 404 -4.80 3.83 -16.27
N VAL A 405 -4.54 3.52 -14.99
CA VAL A 405 -3.19 3.21 -14.47
C VAL A 405 -3.22 1.92 -13.65
N PHE A 406 -2.35 0.98 -14.02
CA PHE A 406 -2.08 -0.23 -13.26
C PHE A 406 -0.56 -0.44 -13.16
N ASP A 407 -0.03 -0.30 -11.95
CA ASP A 407 1.41 -0.43 -11.70
C ASP A 407 1.70 -1.50 -10.64
N VAL A 408 2.47 -2.52 -11.01
CA VAL A 408 2.97 -3.57 -10.10
C VAL A 408 4.49 -3.70 -10.17
N GLU A 409 5.19 -2.67 -10.63
CA GLU A 409 6.64 -2.67 -10.78
C GLU A 409 7.34 -3.07 -9.49
N TYR A 410 8.47 -3.77 -9.58
CA TYR A 410 9.32 -4.08 -8.42
C TYR A 410 8.56 -4.93 -7.40
N ASN A 411 8.17 -6.12 -7.83
CA ASN A 411 7.54 -7.16 -7.01
C ASN A 411 8.14 -8.54 -7.37
N ASN A 412 7.62 -9.59 -6.76
CA ASN A 412 7.98 -10.99 -7.06
C ASN A 412 6.84 -11.73 -7.79
N LEU A 413 6.01 -11.02 -8.56
CA LEU A 413 4.92 -11.60 -9.34
C LEU A 413 5.48 -12.46 -10.48
N THR A 414 4.76 -13.52 -10.86
CA THR A 414 5.20 -14.50 -11.85
C THR A 414 4.06 -14.91 -12.79
N GLY A 415 4.32 -15.83 -13.71
CA GLY A 415 3.33 -16.32 -14.67
C GLY A 415 3.28 -15.54 -15.98
N PRO A 416 2.42 -15.98 -16.92
CA PRO A 416 2.12 -15.23 -18.14
C PRO A 416 1.19 -14.05 -17.87
N ILE A 417 1.16 -13.09 -18.80
CA ILE A 417 0.13 -12.04 -18.81
C ILE A 417 -1.20 -12.67 -19.22
N PRO A 418 -2.29 -12.51 -18.44
CA PRO A 418 -3.60 -12.99 -18.83
C PRO A 418 -4.13 -12.29 -20.10
N TYR A 419 -4.71 -13.03 -21.03
CA TYR A 419 -5.31 -12.48 -22.26
C TYR A 419 -6.47 -11.51 -21.98
N SER A 420 -7.10 -11.62 -20.81
CA SER A 420 -8.12 -10.68 -20.35
C SER A 420 -7.62 -9.24 -20.24
N PHE A 421 -6.32 -8.99 -20.17
CA PHE A 421 -5.77 -7.63 -20.13
C PHE A 421 -6.10 -6.86 -21.42
N GLY A 422 -6.32 -7.56 -22.54
CA GLY A 422 -6.84 -6.95 -23.77
C GLY A 422 -8.24 -6.33 -23.63
N CYS A 423 -8.94 -6.53 -22.52
CA CYS A 423 -10.23 -5.89 -22.21
C CYS A 423 -10.10 -4.55 -21.46
N LEU A 424 -8.87 -4.10 -21.15
CA LEU A 424 -8.62 -2.87 -20.41
C LEU A 424 -8.67 -1.64 -21.35
N ASP A 425 -9.83 -1.36 -21.93
CA ASP A 425 -10.01 -0.41 -23.05
C ASP A 425 -9.69 1.07 -22.71
N LYS A 426 -9.55 1.40 -21.42
CA LYS A 426 -9.16 2.74 -20.94
C LYS A 426 -7.74 2.81 -20.39
N MET A 427 -7.00 1.71 -20.42
CA MET A 427 -5.66 1.63 -19.84
C MET A 427 -4.70 2.51 -20.61
N GLU A 428 -4.09 3.48 -19.94
CA GLU A 428 -3.08 4.36 -20.50
C GLU A 428 -1.67 3.95 -20.08
N GLN A 429 -1.52 3.51 -18.83
CA GLN A 429 -0.24 3.15 -18.23
C GLN A 429 -0.33 1.78 -17.58
N LEU A 430 0.34 0.80 -18.17
CA LEU A 430 0.44 -0.56 -17.66
C LEU A 430 1.91 -0.88 -17.38
N ASN A 431 2.29 -0.90 -16.10
CA ASN A 431 3.67 -1.15 -15.69
C ASN A 431 3.78 -2.49 -14.94
N LEU A 432 4.37 -3.48 -15.62
CA LEU A 432 4.65 -4.82 -15.10
C LEU A 432 6.16 -5.07 -14.92
N ALA A 433 6.98 -4.02 -14.99
CA ALA A 433 8.43 -4.16 -15.00
C ALA A 433 8.98 -4.75 -13.70
N ARG A 434 10.21 -5.27 -13.75
CA ARG A 434 10.95 -5.75 -12.57
C ARG A 434 10.16 -6.76 -11.75
N ASN A 435 9.74 -7.83 -12.41
CA ASN A 435 9.03 -8.95 -11.83
C ASN A 435 9.62 -10.26 -12.39
N LYS A 436 8.89 -11.36 -12.26
CA LYS A 436 9.25 -12.70 -12.75
C LYS A 436 8.23 -13.22 -13.76
N PHE A 437 7.62 -12.32 -14.54
CA PHE A 437 6.67 -12.69 -15.59
C PHE A 437 7.40 -13.39 -16.75
N PHE A 438 6.74 -14.35 -17.40
CA PHE A 438 7.35 -15.17 -18.44
C PHE A 438 6.35 -15.62 -19.51
N GLY A 439 6.87 -16.23 -20.57
CA GLY A 439 6.09 -16.72 -21.70
C GLY A 439 5.96 -15.69 -22.82
N THR A 440 4.97 -15.87 -23.69
CA THR A 440 4.68 -14.98 -24.82
C THR A 440 3.87 -13.78 -24.37
N ILE A 441 4.24 -12.58 -24.83
CA ILE A 441 3.43 -11.38 -24.65
C ILE A 441 2.18 -11.49 -25.54
N PRO A 442 0.95 -11.49 -24.99
CA PRO A 442 -0.26 -11.64 -25.81
C PRO A 442 -0.50 -10.42 -26.70
N GLU A 443 -0.65 -10.63 -28.01
CA GLU A 443 -0.87 -9.56 -28.99
C GLU A 443 -2.08 -8.68 -28.66
N ILE A 444 -3.14 -9.27 -28.09
CA ILE A 444 -4.36 -8.55 -27.69
C ILE A 444 -4.10 -7.46 -26.65
N VAL A 445 -3.03 -7.57 -25.85
CA VAL A 445 -2.63 -6.53 -24.89
C VAL A 445 -2.00 -5.35 -25.62
N CYS A 446 -1.27 -5.60 -26.70
CA CYS A 446 -0.67 -4.57 -27.54
C CYS A 446 -1.66 -3.94 -28.55
N GLU A 447 -2.89 -4.45 -28.61
CA GLU A 447 -3.99 -3.89 -29.41
C GLU A 447 -4.87 -2.90 -28.62
N ILE A 448 -4.60 -2.69 -27.33
CA ILE A 448 -5.32 -1.70 -26.52
C ILE A 448 -4.99 -0.30 -27.05
N SER A 449 -5.99 0.37 -27.60
CA SER A 449 -5.83 1.65 -28.32
C SER A 449 -5.48 2.82 -27.41
N SER A 450 -5.83 2.75 -26.12
CA SER A 450 -5.56 3.82 -25.14
C SER A 450 -4.15 3.80 -24.57
N LEU A 451 -3.35 2.75 -24.80
CA LEU A 451 -2.03 2.60 -24.19
C LEU A 451 -1.07 3.70 -24.65
N LYS A 452 -0.56 4.46 -23.69
CA LYS A 452 0.51 5.44 -23.84
C LYS A 452 1.85 4.89 -23.37
N ASN A 453 1.83 4.02 -22.36
CA ASN A 453 3.02 3.38 -21.82
C ASN A 453 2.70 1.94 -21.36
N LEU A 454 3.45 0.98 -21.90
CA LEU A 454 3.44 -0.42 -21.50
C LEU A 454 4.88 -0.84 -21.15
N SER A 455 5.16 -0.99 -19.86
CA SER A 455 6.50 -1.39 -19.40
C SER A 455 6.50 -2.85 -18.97
N LEU A 456 7.22 -3.69 -19.71
CA LEU A 456 7.42 -5.11 -19.44
C LEU A 456 8.90 -5.43 -19.14
N SER A 457 9.72 -4.40 -18.96
CA SER A 457 11.17 -4.54 -18.81
C SER A 457 11.57 -5.31 -17.55
N TYR A 458 12.76 -5.90 -17.53
CA TYR A 458 13.29 -6.68 -16.39
C TYR A 458 12.35 -7.83 -15.96
N ASN A 459 11.94 -8.66 -16.91
CA ASN A 459 11.17 -9.89 -16.71
C ASN A 459 11.84 -11.08 -17.45
N PHE A 460 11.09 -12.14 -17.73
CA PHE A 460 11.55 -13.34 -18.44
C PHE A 460 10.61 -13.69 -19.62
N PHE A 461 10.05 -12.68 -20.30
CA PHE A 461 9.29 -12.91 -21.54
C PHE A 461 10.20 -13.46 -22.63
N THR A 462 9.69 -14.41 -23.42
CA THR A 462 10.48 -15.13 -24.44
C THR A 462 10.09 -14.79 -25.87
N GLN A 463 8.87 -14.28 -26.07
CA GLN A 463 8.33 -14.03 -27.40
C GLN A 463 7.48 -12.76 -27.44
N VAL A 464 7.52 -12.11 -28.60
CA VAL A 464 6.76 -10.89 -28.91
C VAL A 464 6.32 -10.93 -30.37
N GLY A 465 5.03 -10.68 -30.62
CA GLY A 465 4.45 -10.71 -31.96
C GLY A 465 4.45 -9.35 -32.68
N PRO A 466 3.88 -9.27 -33.89
CA PRO A 466 3.99 -8.11 -34.76
C PRO A 466 3.32 -6.82 -34.23
N LYS A 467 2.16 -6.90 -33.58
CA LYS A 467 1.47 -5.75 -32.99
C LYS A 467 2.30 -5.19 -31.83
N CYS A 468 2.80 -6.05 -30.95
CA CYS A 468 3.68 -5.63 -29.87
C CYS A 468 5.01 -5.03 -30.40
N ARG A 469 5.60 -5.61 -31.45
CA ARG A 469 6.79 -5.02 -32.11
C ARG A 469 6.54 -3.62 -32.68
N ASN A 470 5.31 -3.34 -33.15
CA ASN A 470 4.93 -1.99 -33.57
C ASN A 470 4.98 -1.01 -32.38
N LEU A 471 4.45 -1.40 -31.22
CA LEU A 471 4.52 -0.58 -30.00
C LEU A 471 5.96 -0.35 -29.52
N ILE A 472 6.86 -1.33 -29.67
CA ILE A 472 8.29 -1.17 -29.37
C ILE A 472 8.90 -0.09 -30.27
N LYS A 473 8.63 -0.15 -31.59
CA LYS A 473 9.12 0.85 -32.55
C LYS A 473 8.60 2.26 -32.25
N ARG A 474 7.40 2.38 -31.68
CA ARG A 474 6.78 3.65 -31.27
C ARG A 474 7.22 4.14 -29.87
N ASN A 475 8.12 3.42 -29.19
CA ASN A 475 8.51 3.68 -27.79
C ASN A 475 7.34 3.67 -26.79
N ILE A 476 6.25 2.96 -27.11
CA ILE A 476 5.12 2.74 -26.19
C ILE A 476 5.37 1.50 -25.33
N LEU A 477 6.00 0.46 -25.90
CA LEU A 477 6.30 -0.80 -25.21
C LEU A 477 7.80 -0.94 -24.91
N ASP A 478 8.17 -1.04 -23.63
CA ASP A 478 9.52 -1.37 -23.17
C ASP A 478 9.64 -2.85 -22.80
N VAL A 479 10.47 -3.61 -23.53
CA VAL A 479 10.77 -5.03 -23.29
C VAL A 479 12.23 -5.31 -22.97
N ARG A 480 13.02 -4.28 -22.61
CA ARG A 480 14.43 -4.47 -22.26
C ARG A 480 14.59 -5.43 -21.07
N MET A 481 15.72 -6.10 -21.00
CA MET A 481 16.08 -7.02 -19.91
C MET A 481 15.07 -8.17 -19.74
N ASN A 482 14.62 -8.75 -20.86
CA ASN A 482 13.83 -9.98 -20.94
C ASN A 482 14.66 -11.13 -21.55
N CYS A 483 14.01 -12.19 -22.02
CA CYS A 483 14.61 -13.36 -22.66
C CYS A 483 14.19 -13.51 -24.13
N ILE A 484 14.03 -12.38 -24.86
CA ILE A 484 13.55 -12.35 -26.24
C ILE A 484 14.75 -12.37 -27.20
N LEU A 485 15.09 -13.54 -27.74
CA LEU A 485 16.38 -13.78 -28.43
C LEU A 485 16.70 -12.84 -29.60
N ASP A 486 15.69 -12.33 -30.29
CA ASP A 486 15.86 -11.54 -31.52
C ASP A 486 15.75 -10.02 -31.30
N LEU A 487 15.76 -9.56 -30.04
CA LEU A 487 15.73 -8.13 -29.67
C LEU A 487 17.00 -7.72 -28.92
N PRO A 488 17.41 -6.43 -29.00
CA PRO A 488 18.56 -5.93 -28.26
C PRO A 488 18.27 -5.74 -26.77
N ASN A 489 19.32 -5.51 -25.97
CA ASN A 489 19.27 -5.19 -24.54
C ASN A 489 18.50 -6.23 -23.71
N GLN A 490 18.75 -7.51 -23.96
CA GLN A 490 18.11 -8.63 -23.25
C GLN A 490 19.03 -9.17 -22.15
N LYS A 491 18.47 -10.00 -21.28
CA LYS A 491 19.25 -10.75 -20.29
C LYS A 491 20.24 -11.67 -20.98
N THR A 492 21.28 -12.04 -20.25
CA THR A 492 22.23 -13.05 -20.73
C THR A 492 21.53 -14.40 -20.90
N PRO A 493 22.00 -15.26 -21.84
CA PRO A 493 21.49 -16.62 -21.97
C PRO A 493 21.53 -17.41 -20.66
N LEU A 494 22.57 -17.19 -19.83
CA LEU A 494 22.70 -17.84 -18.52
C LEU A 494 21.63 -17.40 -17.53
N GLU A 495 21.31 -16.11 -17.43
CA GLU A 495 20.21 -15.63 -16.57
C GLU A 495 18.85 -16.22 -16.98
N CYS A 496 18.59 -16.28 -18.29
CA CYS A 496 17.37 -16.88 -18.83
C CYS A 496 17.31 -18.38 -18.56
N ALA A 497 18.39 -19.12 -18.86
CA ALA A 497 18.48 -20.55 -18.58
C ALA A 497 18.26 -20.84 -17.08
N ASN A 498 18.92 -20.08 -16.20
CA ASN A 498 18.77 -20.20 -14.74
C ASN A 498 17.33 -20.05 -14.28
N PHE A 499 16.57 -19.14 -14.88
CA PHE A 499 15.16 -18.99 -14.59
C PHE A 499 14.35 -20.20 -15.07
N PHE A 500 14.54 -20.63 -16.31
CA PHE A 500 13.75 -21.71 -16.92
C PHE A 500 14.15 -23.12 -16.49
N MET A 501 15.29 -23.31 -15.79
CA MET A 501 15.64 -24.58 -15.17
C MET A 501 14.62 -25.04 -14.12
N ARG A 502 13.86 -24.11 -13.53
CA ARG A 502 12.79 -24.43 -12.58
C ARG A 502 11.44 -24.43 -13.31
N LYS A 503 10.59 -25.42 -12.98
CA LYS A 503 9.22 -25.47 -13.48
C LYS A 503 8.39 -24.36 -12.82
N HIS A 504 7.89 -23.42 -13.61
CA HIS A 504 6.98 -22.36 -13.15
C HIS A 504 5.56 -22.68 -13.56
N THR A 505 4.62 -22.64 -12.61
CA THR A 505 3.20 -22.89 -12.87
C THR A 505 2.32 -21.85 -12.20
N CYS A 506 1.18 -21.59 -12.83
CA CYS A 506 0.09 -20.84 -12.22
C CYS A 506 -1.04 -21.81 -11.85
N PRO A 507 -1.66 -21.68 -10.65
CA PRO A 507 -2.70 -22.60 -10.18
C PRO A 507 -3.87 -22.81 -11.16
N ASN A 508 -4.17 -21.81 -11.99
CA ASN A 508 -5.27 -21.82 -12.96
C ASN A 508 -4.79 -21.46 -14.37
N SER A 509 -3.90 -22.26 -14.97
CA SER A 509 -3.36 -21.97 -16.32
C SER A 509 -4.44 -21.73 -17.39
N LYS A 510 -5.54 -22.49 -17.36
CA LYS A 510 -6.69 -22.31 -18.28
C LYS A 510 -7.34 -20.93 -18.15
N SER A 511 -7.32 -20.31 -16.98
CA SER A 511 -7.95 -18.99 -16.80
C SER A 511 -7.17 -17.86 -17.47
N MET A 512 -5.88 -18.07 -17.77
CA MET A 512 -5.02 -17.10 -18.45
C MET A 512 -5.48 -16.80 -19.88
N PHE A 513 -6.27 -17.69 -20.49
CA PHE A 513 -6.83 -17.52 -21.84
C PHE A 513 -8.28 -17.02 -21.85
N ARG A 514 -8.88 -16.74 -20.69
CA ARG A 514 -10.25 -16.19 -20.61
C ARG A 514 -10.25 -14.72 -20.99
N ILE A 515 -11.19 -14.33 -21.85
CA ILE A 515 -11.36 -12.95 -22.30
C ILE A 515 -12.82 -12.53 -22.01
N PRO A 516 -13.08 -11.85 -20.88
CA PRO A 516 -14.46 -11.59 -20.42
C PRO A 516 -15.22 -10.58 -21.30
N CYS A 517 -14.53 -9.76 -22.09
CA CYS A 517 -15.15 -8.73 -22.95
C CYS A 517 -15.59 -9.24 -24.33
N GLY A 518 -15.54 -10.55 -24.59
CA GLY A 518 -15.97 -11.13 -25.87
C GLY A 518 -15.04 -10.89 -27.06
N LYS A 519 -13.86 -10.29 -26.87
CA LYS A 519 -12.84 -10.20 -27.92
C LYS A 519 -12.34 -11.60 -28.30
N ASN A 520 -12.32 -11.91 -29.59
CA ASN A 520 -11.94 -13.24 -30.10
C ASN A 520 -10.40 -13.40 -30.09
N PRO A 521 -9.83 -14.34 -29.33
CA PRO A 521 -8.37 -14.59 -29.35
C PRO A 521 -7.89 -15.14 -30.71
N ASN A 522 -8.79 -15.79 -31.47
CA ASN A 522 -8.51 -16.39 -32.76
C ASN A 522 -8.71 -15.44 -33.96
N ARG A 523 -9.10 -14.17 -33.76
CA ARG A 523 -9.06 -13.19 -34.86
C ARG A 523 -7.65 -13.01 -35.43
N ILE A 524 -6.64 -13.33 -34.61
CA ILE A 524 -5.21 -13.37 -34.97
C ILE A 524 -4.89 -14.49 -36.00
N ARG A 525 -5.69 -15.57 -36.06
CA ARG A 525 -5.44 -16.68 -37.00
C ARG A 525 -5.83 -16.33 -38.44
N LEU A 526 -6.83 -15.46 -38.64
CA LEU A 526 -7.27 -15.00 -39.96
C LEU A 526 -6.25 -14.05 -40.60
N ASP A 527 -5.60 -13.18 -39.80
CA ASP A 527 -4.51 -12.33 -40.30
C ASP A 527 -3.27 -13.16 -40.68
N GLN A 528 -3.04 -14.32 -40.04
CA GLN A 528 -1.97 -15.27 -40.40
C GLN A 528 -2.26 -16.11 -41.65
N GLU A 529 -3.53 -16.29 -42.03
CA GLU A 529 -3.89 -16.93 -43.29
C GLU A 529 -3.81 -15.94 -44.46
N GLN A 530 -4.13 -14.66 -44.24
CA GLN A 530 -3.91 -13.61 -45.25
C GLN A 530 -2.44 -13.27 -45.50
N LEU A 531 -1.57 -13.38 -44.48
CA LEU A 531 -0.12 -13.19 -44.64
C LEU A 531 0.60 -14.40 -45.25
N LYS A 532 -0.03 -15.58 -45.30
CA LYS A 532 0.56 -16.78 -45.90
C LYS A 532 0.60 -16.74 -47.43
N ASP A 533 -0.23 -15.91 -48.06
CA ASP A 533 -0.23 -15.76 -49.52
C ASP A 533 0.82 -14.76 -50.04
N GLU A 534 1.41 -13.92 -49.17
CA GLU A 534 2.48 -12.96 -49.57
C GLU A 534 3.89 -13.33 -49.06
N GLN A 535 4.05 -14.38 -48.25
CA GLN A 535 5.36 -14.84 -47.76
C GLN A 535 5.59 -16.34 -47.95
N ALA A 536 5.37 -16.83 -49.16
CA ALA A 536 5.93 -18.10 -49.61
C ALA A 536 7.44 -17.98 -49.89
N GLN A 537 8.25 -17.51 -48.92
CA GLN A 537 9.71 -17.57 -48.98
C GLN A 537 10.43 -17.26 -47.65
N THR A 538 10.10 -17.94 -46.55
CA THR A 538 11.06 -18.10 -45.43
C THR A 538 10.86 -19.43 -44.70
N SER A 539 11.98 -20.05 -44.32
CA SER A 539 12.08 -21.41 -43.79
C SER A 539 11.32 -21.64 -42.47
N SER A 540 10.73 -22.83 -42.38
CA SER A 540 9.97 -23.36 -41.25
C SER A 540 10.68 -23.28 -39.87
N PRO A 541 9.92 -23.30 -38.75
CA PRO A 541 10.47 -23.25 -37.40
C PRO A 541 11.36 -24.46 -37.11
N VAL A 542 12.59 -24.22 -36.65
CA VAL A 542 13.46 -25.30 -36.16
C VAL A 542 12.93 -25.77 -34.81
N SER A 543 12.38 -26.97 -34.79
CA SER A 543 12.01 -27.67 -33.56
C SER A 543 13.27 -28.22 -32.87
N TYR A 544 13.20 -28.36 -31.54
CA TYR A 544 14.31 -28.65 -30.62
C TYR A 544 15.00 -30.03 -30.79
N TRP A 545 14.80 -30.72 -31.91
CA TRP A 545 15.42 -32.00 -32.26
C TRP A 545 16.61 -31.89 -33.23
N ALA A 546 17.06 -30.67 -33.57
CA ALA A 546 18.15 -30.44 -34.52
C ALA A 546 19.56 -30.28 -33.90
N LEU A 547 19.74 -30.47 -32.59
CA LEU A 547 21.06 -30.48 -31.95
C LEU A 547 21.59 -31.92 -31.87
N ASN A 548 22.09 -32.43 -32.99
CA ASN A 548 22.91 -33.65 -33.03
C ASN A 548 24.39 -33.24 -32.83
N PRO A 549 25.15 -33.79 -31.87
CA PRO A 549 26.53 -33.35 -31.59
C PRO A 549 27.57 -33.62 -32.70
N ASP A 550 27.26 -34.46 -33.70
CA ASP A 550 28.25 -34.92 -34.68
C ASP A 550 28.32 -34.12 -36.01
N ARG A 551 28.10 -32.80 -35.98
CA ARG A 551 28.20 -31.99 -37.21
C ARG A 551 29.05 -30.73 -37.10
N ILE A 552 30.15 -30.81 -36.34
CA ILE A 552 31.27 -29.86 -36.41
C ILE A 552 32.56 -30.62 -36.76
N GLN A 553 32.57 -31.27 -37.92
CA GLN A 553 33.79 -31.49 -38.71
C GLN A 553 33.38 -31.34 -40.18
N ASN A 554 34.04 -30.41 -40.86
CA ASN A 554 33.83 -29.96 -42.25
C ASN A 554 32.65 -29.01 -42.52
N ARG A 555 32.85 -27.73 -42.22
CA ARG A 555 32.81 -26.64 -43.22
C ARG A 555 33.34 -25.33 -42.66
#